data_AF-A0A183M863-F1
#
_entry.id   AF-A0A183M863-F1
#
_cell.length_a   1.000
_cell.length_b   1.000
_cell.length_c   1.000
_cell.angle_alpha   90.00
_cell.angle_beta   90.00
_cell.angle_gamma   90.00
#
_symmetry.space_group_name_H-M   'P 1'
#
loop_
_entity.id
_entity.type
_entity.pdbx_description
1 polymer ?
#
loop_
_entity_poly.entity_id
_entity_poly.type
_entity_poly.pdbx_seq_one_letter_code
_entity_poly.pdbx_strand_id
1 'polypeptide(L)'
;MQLDDLDFADDLALLSQTQQQMQEKTNSVAAASAAVGLNIHKGKSKVLRYNTACTNPITIDGEDLEDVKSFTYLGSIIDEHGGSDADVKARIGKARAAYLQLRNIWNSKHLSTNTKVRIFNANVKTVLLYGAETWRTTKAIIQKIQVFINNCLRKMLQIR
;
A
#
# COMPACT_ATOMS: atom_id res chain seq x y z
N MET A 1 -5.49 20.96 -12.09
CA MET A 1 -4.17 20.39 -11.75
C MET A 1 -4.28 18.90 -11.96
N GLN A 2 -3.57 18.37 -12.96
CA GLN A 2 -3.52 16.95 -13.28
C GLN A 2 -2.27 16.38 -12.61
N LEU A 3 -2.40 15.23 -11.94
CA LEU A 3 -1.27 14.53 -11.33
C LEU A 3 -0.70 13.59 -12.40
N ASP A 4 0.57 13.77 -12.74
CA ASP A 4 1.21 13.04 -13.85
C ASP A 4 2.17 11.94 -13.40
N ASP A 5 2.68 12.04 -12.17
CA ASP A 5 3.68 11.17 -11.57
C ASP A 5 3.67 11.22 -10.03
N LEU A 6 4.31 10.23 -9.42
CA LEU A 6 4.61 10.13 -7.99
C LEU A 6 6.00 9.51 -7.83
N ASP A 7 6.87 10.20 -7.10
CA ASP A 7 8.30 9.85 -7.06
C ASP A 7 8.77 9.71 -5.61
N PHE A 8 9.50 8.65 -5.31
CA PHE A 8 10.15 8.45 -4.02
C PHE A 8 11.45 7.65 -4.16
N ALA A 9 12.59 8.31 -3.91
CA ALA A 9 13.92 7.73 -4.12
C ALA A 9 14.08 7.20 -5.56
N ASP A 10 14.27 5.89 -5.74
CA ASP A 10 14.36 5.22 -7.04
C ASP A 10 13.01 4.72 -7.59
N ASP A 11 11.94 4.76 -6.79
CA ASP A 11 10.59 4.37 -7.21
C ASP A 11 9.88 5.56 -7.90
N LEU A 12 9.36 5.29 -9.10
CA LEU A 12 8.62 6.22 -9.94
C LEU A 12 7.30 5.58 -10.39
N ALA A 13 6.19 6.28 -10.20
CA ALA A 13 4.87 5.84 -10.68
C ALA A 13 4.28 6.88 -11.65
N LEU A 14 4.19 6.50 -12.93
CA LEU A 14 3.67 7.36 -14.00
C LEU A 14 2.16 7.14 -14.16
N LEU A 15 1.38 8.22 -14.14
CA LEU A 15 -0.07 8.18 -14.29
C LEU A 15 -0.47 8.63 -15.70
N SER A 16 -1.23 7.81 -16.42
CA SER A 16 -1.67 8.12 -17.79
C SER A 16 -3.14 7.77 -18.01
N GLN A 17 -3.82 8.54 -18.85
CA GLN A 17 -5.23 8.30 -19.20
C GLN A 17 -5.38 7.42 -20.44
N THR A 18 -4.36 7.40 -21.31
CA THR A 18 -4.34 6.58 -22.53
C THR A 18 -3.11 5.68 -22.56
N GLN A 19 -3.21 4.56 -23.28
CA GLN A 19 -2.08 3.65 -23.49
C GLN A 19 -0.94 4.35 -24.25
N GLN A 20 -1.27 5.22 -25.22
CA GLN A 20 -0.29 6.00 -25.95
C GLN A 20 0.52 6.92 -25.01
N GLN A 21 -0.16 7.65 -24.12
CA GLN A 21 0.51 8.49 -23.12
C GLN A 21 1.39 7.65 -22.18
N MET A 22 0.94 6.45 -21.80
CA MET A 22 1.71 5.54 -20.96
C MET A 22 3.01 5.09 -21.65
N GLN A 23 2.97 4.77 -22.94
CA GLN A 23 4.16 4.43 -23.72
C GLN A 23 5.08 5.64 -23.92
N GLU A 24 4.53 6.81 -24.24
CA GLU A 24 5.29 8.05 -24.41
C GLU A 24 6.03 8.45 -23.13
N LYS A 25 5.34 8.41 -21.97
CA LYS A 25 5.97 8.70 -20.67
C LYS A 25 7.05 7.68 -20.32
N THR A 26 6.77 6.39 -20.52
CA THR A 26 7.75 5.32 -20.30
C THR A 26 9.02 5.51 -21.15
N ASN A 27 8.86 5.83 -22.43
CA ASN A 27 9.98 6.10 -23.34
C ASN A 27 10.78 7.34 -22.93
N SER A 28 10.09 8.41 -22.53
CA SER A 28 10.71 9.64 -22.06
C SER A 28 11.58 9.40 -20.83
N VAL A 29 11.05 8.66 -19.85
CA VAL A 29 11.78 8.30 -18.63
C VAL A 29 12.97 7.39 -18.93
N ALA A 30 12.82 6.42 -19.83
CA ALA A 30 13.93 5.57 -20.25
C ALA A 30 15.07 6.38 -20.91
N ALA A 31 14.73 7.28 -21.83
CA ALA A 31 15.70 8.15 -22.49
C ALA A 31 16.39 9.10 -21.50
N ALA A 32 15.63 9.74 -20.61
CA ALA A 32 16.16 10.63 -19.60
C ALA A 32 17.08 9.91 -18.60
N SER A 33 16.68 8.71 -18.16
CA SER A 33 17.49 7.86 -17.27
C SER A 33 18.81 7.49 -17.93
N ALA A 34 18.77 7.02 -19.17
CA ALA A 34 19.97 6.65 -19.92
C ALA A 34 20.92 7.85 -20.12
N ALA A 35 20.39 9.05 -20.38
CA ALA A 35 21.19 10.26 -20.55
C ALA A 35 22.00 10.66 -19.31
N VAL A 36 21.54 10.26 -18.11
CA VAL A 36 22.25 10.47 -16.84
C VAL A 36 22.96 9.22 -16.32
N GLY A 37 23.04 8.15 -17.14
CA GLY A 37 23.73 6.91 -16.79
C GLY A 37 22.95 5.99 -15.84
N LEU A 38 21.63 6.18 -15.69
CA LEU A 38 20.74 5.31 -14.91
C LEU A 38 20.07 4.26 -15.80
N ASN A 39 19.85 3.07 -15.24
CA ASN A 39 19.17 1.96 -15.91
C ASN A 39 17.83 1.67 -15.23
N ILE A 40 16.76 1.54 -16.02
CA ILE A 40 15.45 1.11 -15.49
C ILE A 40 15.46 -0.40 -15.27
N HIS A 41 15.09 -0.82 -14.06
CA HIS A 41 14.98 -2.24 -13.74
C HIS A 41 13.66 -2.83 -14.27
N LYS A 42 13.66 -3.26 -15.53
CA LYS A 42 12.49 -3.80 -16.25
C LYS A 42 11.73 -4.90 -15.49
N GLY A 43 12.44 -5.79 -14.79
CA GLY A 43 11.81 -6.85 -13.99
C GLY A 43 11.03 -6.36 -12.75
N LYS A 44 11.28 -5.14 -12.28
CA LYS A 44 10.58 -4.49 -11.15
C LYS A 44 9.52 -3.50 -11.64
N SER A 45 9.72 -2.90 -12.81
CA SER A 45 8.74 -2.05 -13.47
C SER A 45 7.52 -2.88 -13.90
N LYS A 46 6.33 -2.43 -13.51
CA LYS A 46 5.05 -3.10 -13.82
C LYS A 46 4.08 -2.11 -14.40
N VAL A 47 3.14 -2.63 -15.18
CA VAL A 47 1.98 -1.88 -15.65
C VAL A 47 0.76 -2.32 -14.86
N LEU A 48 0.07 -1.36 -14.25
CA LEU A 48 -1.22 -1.57 -13.62
C LEU A 48 -2.25 -0.76 -14.40
N ARG A 49 -3.32 -1.41 -14.85
CA ARG A 49 -4.42 -0.75 -15.55
C ARG A 49 -5.69 -0.91 -14.75
N TYR A 50 -6.48 0.16 -14.68
CA TYR A 50 -7.79 0.16 -14.05
C TYR A 50 -8.85 0.62 -15.05
N ASN A 51 -10.04 0.02 -14.99
CA ASN A 51 -11.20 0.37 -15.83
C ASN A 51 -10.95 0.33 -17.35
N THR A 52 -10.08 -0.56 -17.85
CA THR A 52 -9.82 -0.69 -19.29
C THR A 52 -9.68 -2.16 -19.72
N ALA A 53 -10.14 -2.45 -20.95
CA ALA A 53 -9.93 -3.73 -21.61
C ALA A 53 -8.70 -3.73 -22.53
N CYS A 54 -7.98 -2.60 -22.62
CA CYS A 54 -6.77 -2.50 -23.43
C CYS A 54 -5.65 -3.34 -22.82
N THR A 55 -5.11 -4.26 -23.62
CA THR A 55 -4.01 -5.16 -23.25
C THR A 55 -2.78 -4.93 -24.12
N ASN A 56 -2.71 -3.79 -24.82
CA ASN A 56 -1.54 -3.48 -25.65
C ASN A 56 -0.32 -3.36 -24.73
N PRO A 57 0.79 -4.05 -25.07
CA PRO A 57 1.97 -4.06 -24.22
C PRO A 57 2.55 -2.64 -24.09
N ILE A 58 3.17 -2.38 -22.94
CA ILE A 58 4.06 -1.24 -22.76
C ILE A 58 5.47 -1.80 -22.74
N THR A 59 6.37 -1.22 -23.52
CA THR A 59 7.71 -1.77 -23.68
C THR A 59 8.80 -0.79 -23.28
N ILE A 60 9.95 -1.32 -22.84
CA ILE A 60 11.20 -0.56 -22.63
C ILE A 60 12.31 -1.28 -23.40
N ASP A 61 12.90 -0.59 -24.37
CA ASP A 61 13.88 -1.14 -25.33
C ASP A 61 13.40 -2.43 -26.02
N GLY A 62 12.10 -2.52 -26.33
CA GLY A 62 11.50 -3.68 -26.98
C GLY A 62 11.18 -4.86 -26.06
N GLU A 63 11.42 -4.74 -24.75
CA GLU A 63 10.98 -5.72 -23.76
C GLU A 63 9.63 -5.31 -23.15
N ASP A 64 8.68 -6.24 -23.14
CA ASP A 64 7.35 -6.03 -22.53
C ASP A 64 7.45 -5.92 -21.01
N LEU A 65 6.80 -4.90 -20.45
CA LEU A 65 6.58 -4.79 -19.01
C LEU A 65 5.44 -5.70 -18.58
N GLU A 66 5.60 -6.35 -17.42
CA GLU A 66 4.56 -7.22 -16.88
C GLU A 66 3.32 -6.42 -16.47
N ASP A 67 2.18 -6.88 -16.97
CA ASP A 67 0.86 -6.41 -16.56
C ASP A 67 0.38 -7.11 -15.29
N VAL A 68 0.14 -6.33 -14.25
CA VAL A 68 -0.27 -6.83 -12.93
C VAL A 68 -1.66 -6.34 -12.57
N LYS A 69 -2.39 -7.15 -11.79
CA LYS A 69 -3.70 -6.81 -11.23
C LYS A 69 -3.61 -6.09 -9.89
N SER A 70 -2.47 -6.22 -9.23
CA SER A 70 -2.17 -5.54 -7.98
C SER A 70 -0.69 -5.25 -7.89
N PHE A 71 -0.34 -4.09 -7.37
CA PHE A 71 1.03 -3.68 -7.13
C PHE A 71 1.17 -3.07 -5.73
N THR A 72 2.33 -3.26 -5.10
CA THR A 72 2.62 -2.62 -3.81
C THR A 72 3.54 -1.43 -4.06
N TYR A 73 3.02 -0.22 -3.86
CA TYR A 73 3.78 1.02 -3.96
C TYR A 73 3.94 1.64 -2.57
N LEU A 74 5.18 1.87 -2.13
CA LEU A 74 5.52 2.41 -0.79
C LEU A 74 4.82 1.68 0.38
N GLY A 75 4.62 0.37 0.20
CA GLY A 75 3.99 -0.52 1.14
C GLY A 75 2.46 -0.58 1.08
N SER A 76 1.81 0.27 0.29
CA SER A 76 0.36 0.28 0.07
C SER A 76 -0.02 -0.51 -1.18
N ILE A 77 -1.04 -1.34 -1.06
CA ILE A 77 -1.52 -2.16 -2.18
C ILE A 77 -2.49 -1.33 -3.04
N ILE A 78 -2.20 -1.27 -4.33
CA ILE A 78 -3.07 -0.70 -5.35
C ILE A 78 -3.53 -1.85 -6.25
N ASP A 79 -4.85 -2.01 -6.41
CA ASP A 79 -5.44 -3.04 -7.26
C ASP A 79 -6.16 -2.45 -8.48
N GLU A 80 -6.45 -3.33 -9.45
CA GLU A 80 -7.15 -2.98 -10.71
C GLU A 80 -8.55 -2.39 -10.49
N HIS A 81 -9.14 -2.58 -9.31
CA HIS A 81 -10.45 -2.04 -8.95
C HIS A 81 -10.38 -0.65 -8.30
N GLY A 82 -9.16 -0.16 -8.00
CA GLY A 82 -8.94 1.11 -7.31
C GLY A 82 -9.54 1.14 -5.90
N GLY A 83 -9.77 -0.04 -5.32
CA GLY A 83 -10.37 -0.19 -4.00
C GLY A 83 -9.30 -0.23 -2.91
N SER A 84 -9.64 0.17 -1.69
CA SER A 84 -8.72 0.08 -0.54
C SER A 84 -8.87 -1.23 0.24
N ASP A 85 -9.70 -2.17 -0.21
CA ASP A 85 -10.03 -3.37 0.56
C ASP A 85 -8.84 -4.30 0.73
N ALA A 86 -8.08 -4.52 -0.35
CA ALA A 86 -6.88 -5.34 -0.34
C ALA A 86 -5.82 -4.76 0.61
N ASP A 87 -5.59 -3.45 0.55
CA ASP A 87 -4.62 -2.78 1.41
C ASP A 87 -5.05 -2.79 2.89
N VAL A 88 -6.31 -2.46 3.18
CA VAL A 88 -6.87 -2.54 4.54
C VAL A 88 -6.73 -3.94 5.11
N LYS A 89 -7.03 -4.98 4.31
CA LYS A 89 -6.87 -6.38 4.72
C LYS A 89 -5.41 -6.71 5.03
N ALA A 90 -4.47 -6.27 4.20
CA ALA A 90 -3.05 -6.46 4.43
C ALA A 90 -2.57 -5.73 5.70
N ARG A 91 -3.02 -4.50 5.94
CA ARG A 91 -2.69 -3.72 7.15
C ARG A 91 -3.26 -4.34 8.42
N ILE A 92 -4.49 -4.87 8.38
CA ILE A 92 -5.05 -5.65 9.49
C ILE A 92 -4.17 -6.88 9.77
N GLY A 93 -3.69 -7.57 8.74
CA GLY A 93 -2.77 -8.70 8.88
C GLY A 93 -1.46 -8.30 9.57
N LYS A 94 -0.80 -7.23 9.11
CA LYS A 94 0.44 -6.70 9.70
C LYS A 94 0.23 -6.24 11.14
N ALA A 95 -0.84 -5.49 11.41
CA ALA A 95 -1.17 -5.02 12.75
C ALA A 95 -1.50 -6.17 13.71
N ARG A 96 -2.16 -7.24 13.21
CA ARG A 96 -2.38 -8.46 14.00
C ARG A 96 -1.06 -9.13 14.37
N ALA A 97 -0.12 -9.25 13.45
CA ALA A 97 1.21 -9.80 13.74
C ALA A 97 1.93 -8.96 14.81
N ALA A 98 1.95 -7.63 14.67
CA ALA A 98 2.51 -6.72 15.67
C ALA A 98 1.84 -6.88 17.05
N TYR A 99 0.51 -6.97 17.09
CA TYR A 99 -0.23 -7.21 18.33
C TYR A 99 0.17 -8.55 18.97
N LEU A 100 0.30 -9.62 18.20
CA LEU A 100 0.65 -10.95 18.73
C LEU A 100 2.09 -11.00 19.27
N GLN A 101 3.04 -10.31 18.64
CA GLN A 101 4.42 -10.21 19.13
C GLN A 101 4.50 -9.55 20.52
N LEU A 102 3.56 -8.66 20.85
CA LEU A 102 3.49 -7.96 22.13
C LEU A 102 2.64 -8.69 23.20
N ARG A 103 2.35 -9.98 23.01
CA ARG A 103 1.50 -10.79 23.93
C ARG A 103 1.90 -10.68 25.40
N ASN A 104 3.19 -10.67 25.69
CA ASN A 104 3.69 -10.58 27.07
C ASN A 104 3.37 -9.23 27.73
N ILE A 105 3.36 -8.15 26.95
CA ILE A 105 2.96 -6.82 27.41
C ILE A 105 1.47 -6.81 27.78
N TRP A 106 0.62 -7.39 26.93
CA TRP A 106 -0.82 -7.45 27.17
C TRP A 106 -1.17 -8.26 28.40
N ASN A 107 -0.45 -9.37 28.63
CA ASN A 107 -0.66 -10.27 29.76
C ASN A 107 0.02 -9.79 31.07
N SER A 108 0.94 -8.83 31.00
CA SER A 108 1.65 -8.34 32.18
C SER A 108 0.70 -7.69 33.19
N LYS A 109 0.78 -8.13 34.45
CA LYS A 109 0.05 -7.51 35.56
C LYS A 109 0.78 -6.28 36.13
N HIS A 110 2.06 -6.11 35.81
CA HIS A 110 2.89 -5.00 36.29
C HIS A 110 2.69 -3.71 35.48
N LEU A 111 2.13 -3.82 34.27
CA LEU A 111 1.87 -2.66 33.42
C LEU A 111 0.46 -2.14 33.62
N SER A 112 0.35 -0.82 33.84
CA SER A 112 -0.94 -0.15 33.89
C SER A 112 -1.68 -0.25 32.55
N THR A 113 -3.02 -0.19 32.61
CA THR A 113 -3.87 -0.13 31.42
C THR A 113 -3.48 1.03 30.50
N ASN A 114 -3.20 2.21 31.06
CA ASN A 114 -2.80 3.39 30.30
C ASN A 114 -1.50 3.15 29.53
N THR A 115 -0.52 2.49 30.16
CA THR A 115 0.75 2.12 29.50
C THR A 115 0.49 1.17 28.34
N LYS A 116 -0.34 0.13 28.53
CA LYS A 116 -0.69 -0.81 27.46
C LYS A 116 -1.40 -0.13 26.29
N VAL A 117 -2.35 0.77 26.56
CA VAL A 117 -3.03 1.56 25.52
C VAL A 117 -2.06 2.44 24.75
N ARG A 118 -1.10 3.10 25.42
CA ARG A 118 -0.04 3.87 24.75
C ARG A 118 0.80 2.99 23.82
N ILE A 119 1.21 1.81 24.29
CA ILE A 119 1.99 0.86 23.48
C ILE A 119 1.17 0.37 22.28
N PHE A 120 -0.11 0.04 22.47
CA PHE A 120 -1.02 -0.34 21.39
C PHE A 120 -1.14 0.76 20.34
N ASN A 121 -1.36 2.01 20.76
CA ASN A 121 -1.47 3.14 19.84
C ASN A 121 -0.17 3.35 19.05
N ALA A 122 0.99 3.24 19.70
CA ALA A 122 2.28 3.51 19.08
C ALA A 122 2.77 2.39 18.14
N ASN A 123 2.44 1.12 18.42
CA ASN A 123 3.03 -0.03 17.71
C ASN A 123 2.04 -0.84 16.87
N VAL A 124 0.75 -0.82 17.21
CA VAL A 124 -0.28 -1.59 16.51
C VAL A 124 -1.15 -0.67 15.67
N LYS A 125 -1.64 0.43 16.24
CA LYS A 125 -2.52 1.37 15.53
C LYS A 125 -1.80 2.12 14.41
N THR A 126 -0.53 2.47 14.61
CA THR A 126 0.34 3.05 13.56
C THR A 126 0.51 2.09 12.37
N VAL A 127 0.79 0.81 12.63
CA VAL A 127 0.91 -0.22 11.58
C VAL A 127 -0.41 -0.43 10.85
N LEU A 128 -1.52 -0.41 11.60
CA LEU A 128 -2.88 -0.56 11.06
C LEU A 128 -3.27 0.59 10.13
N LEU A 129 -2.91 1.83 10.49
CA LEU A 129 -3.37 3.04 9.80
C LEU A 129 -2.32 3.62 8.84
N TYR A 130 -1.19 2.97 8.66
CA TYR A 130 -0.23 3.38 7.64
C TYR A 130 -0.87 3.31 6.26
N GLY A 131 -0.81 4.41 5.50
CA GLY A 131 -1.41 4.53 4.18
C GLY A 131 -2.91 4.85 4.22
N ALA A 132 -3.51 5.06 5.39
CA ALA A 132 -4.94 5.33 5.51
C ALA A 132 -5.37 6.66 4.87
N GLU A 133 -4.44 7.58 4.67
CA GLU A 133 -4.63 8.83 3.93
C GLU A 133 -5.00 8.63 2.46
N THR A 134 -4.63 7.50 1.85
CA THR A 134 -4.99 7.16 0.47
C THR A 134 -6.24 6.27 0.39
N TRP A 135 -6.81 5.89 1.53
CA TRP A 135 -7.96 4.99 1.54
C TRP A 135 -9.26 5.69 1.19
N ARG A 136 -10.07 5.02 0.36
CA ARG A 136 -11.47 5.37 0.20
C ARG A 136 -12.19 5.10 1.52
N THR A 137 -12.57 6.17 2.22
CA THR A 137 -13.24 6.07 3.51
C THR A 137 -14.70 5.63 3.32
N THR A 138 -14.95 4.32 3.39
CA THR A 138 -16.30 3.74 3.34
C THR A 138 -16.73 3.25 4.71
N LYS A 139 -18.05 3.18 4.94
CA LYS A 139 -18.62 2.59 6.17
C LYS A 139 -18.10 1.18 6.42
N ALA A 140 -18.00 0.37 5.36
CA ALA A 140 -17.50 -1.00 5.44
C ALA A 140 -16.03 -1.06 5.89
N ILE A 141 -15.16 -0.21 5.33
CA ILE A 141 -13.75 -0.13 5.73
C ILE A 141 -13.60 0.33 7.18
N ILE A 142 -14.31 1.41 7.56
CA ILE A 142 -14.31 1.90 8.95
C ILE A 142 -14.74 0.78 9.90
N GLN A 143 -15.80 0.04 9.56
CA GLN A 143 -16.29 -1.06 10.38
C GLN A 143 -15.27 -2.19 10.50
N LYS A 144 -14.58 -2.59 9.41
CA LYS A 144 -13.51 -3.59 9.45
C LYS A 144 -12.37 -3.18 10.41
N ILE A 145 -11.94 -1.91 10.34
CA ILE A 145 -10.89 -1.36 11.20
C ILE A 145 -11.36 -1.33 12.67
N GLN A 146 -12.57 -0.83 12.93
CA GLN A 146 -13.13 -0.75 14.28
C GLN A 146 -13.31 -2.13 14.90
N VAL A 147 -13.77 -3.13 14.15
CA VAL A 147 -13.89 -4.52 14.62
C VAL A 147 -12.53 -5.04 15.08
N PHE A 148 -11.47 -4.81 14.30
CA PHE A 148 -10.12 -5.21 14.68
C PHE A 148 -9.63 -4.51 15.95
N ILE A 149 -9.74 -3.18 16.02
CA ILE A 149 -9.32 -2.38 17.18
C ILE A 149 -10.08 -2.83 18.44
N ASN A 150 -11.41 -2.94 18.37
CA ASN A 150 -12.24 -3.32 19.50
C ASN A 150 -11.92 -4.74 19.99
N ASN A 151 -11.65 -5.68 19.09
CA ASN A 151 -11.22 -7.04 19.46
C ASN A 151 -9.89 -7.02 20.22
N CYS A 152 -8.91 -6.26 19.73
CA CYS A 152 -7.61 -6.11 20.40
C CYS A 152 -7.77 -5.48 21.79
N LEU A 153 -8.52 -4.38 21.89
CA LEU A 153 -8.73 -3.70 23.17
C LEU A 153 -9.47 -4.57 24.17
N ARG A 154 -10.57 -5.25 23.79
CA ARG A 154 -11.29 -6.17 24.68
C ARG A 154 -10.38 -7.27 25.23
N LYS A 155 -9.57 -7.90 24.37
CA LYS A 155 -8.62 -8.94 24.79
C LYS A 155 -7.53 -8.41 25.72
N MET A 156 -6.95 -7.26 25.39
CA MET A 156 -5.91 -6.61 26.19
C MET A 156 -6.44 -6.20 27.58
N LEU A 157 -7.69 -5.76 27.65
CA LEU A 157 -8.35 -5.29 28.86
C LEU A 157 -9.14 -6.39 29.60
N GLN A 158 -9.15 -7.62 29.07
CA GLN A 158 -9.89 -8.76 29.62
C GLN A 158 -11.40 -8.51 29.77
N ILE A 159 -11.98 -7.71 28.87
CA ILE A 159 -13.41 -7.43 28.81
C ILE A 159 -14.07 -8.54 27.97
N ARG A 160 -15.11 -9.17 28.53
CA ARG A 160 -15.93 -10.18 27.84
C ARG A 160 -16.87 -9.53 26.83
#